data_AF-A0A2N9F8B5-F1
#
_entry.id   AF-A0A2N9F8B5-F1
#
_cell.length_a   1.000
_cell.length_b   1.000
_cell.length_c   1.000
_cell.angle_alpha   90.00
_cell.angle_beta   90.00
_cell.angle_gamma   90.00
#
_symmetry.space_group_name_H-M   'P 1'
#
loop_
_entity.id
_entity.type
_entity.pdbx_description
1 polymer ?
#
loop_
_entity_poly.entity_id
_entity_poly.type
_entity_poly.pdbx_seq_one_letter_code
_entity_poly.pdbx_strand_id
1 'polypeptide(L)'
;MATHTKNPVDIERVEQKEEDEEEIQKLEKKEKHLDTIIEGQDKRLNDLQSAAFNIANYYFVFQGVILTIVCNGSQTLKPSDRWFLFTLCILAVLLNLFAFFKIGNKYNKTKAEQEDIVSQRNQVYQNIQKLRRDDKPTEKFINHFEQRKRNIYLGLFIIFFLGFAVVVLVGCWKFLGNQIK
;
A
#
# COMPACT_ATOMS: atom_id res chain seq x y z
N MET A 1 -60.94 -40.41 -5.25
CA MET A 1 -59.50 -40.19 -5.52
C MET A 1 -59.35 -38.69 -5.78
N ALA A 2 -59.12 -37.90 -4.72
CA ALA A 2 -59.07 -36.44 -4.84
C ALA A 2 -57.68 -36.02 -5.30
N THR A 3 -57.58 -35.56 -6.53
CA THR A 3 -56.41 -34.86 -7.05
C THR A 3 -56.23 -33.58 -6.27
N HIS A 4 -55.23 -33.55 -5.37
CA HIS A 4 -54.73 -32.33 -4.75
C HIS A 4 -54.10 -31.45 -5.84
N THR A 5 -54.91 -30.64 -6.51
CA THR A 5 -54.42 -29.50 -7.27
C THR A 5 -53.83 -28.51 -6.27
N LYS A 6 -52.51 -28.38 -6.27
CA LYS A 6 -51.80 -27.32 -5.53
C LYS A 6 -52.47 -25.98 -5.87
N ASN A 7 -52.76 -25.19 -4.84
CA ASN A 7 -53.33 -23.86 -4.99
C ASN A 7 -52.33 -23.01 -5.80
N PRO A 8 -52.75 -22.27 -6.85
CA PRO A 8 -51.84 -21.46 -7.67
C PRO A 8 -50.94 -20.52 -6.85
N VAL A 9 -51.43 -20.01 -5.72
CA VAL A 9 -50.66 -19.17 -4.77
C VAL A 9 -49.49 -19.92 -4.10
N ASP A 10 -49.60 -21.24 -3.93
CA ASP A 10 -48.53 -22.07 -3.37
C ASP A 10 -47.50 -22.50 -4.43
N ILE A 11 -47.84 -22.38 -5.72
CA ILE A 11 -46.93 -22.65 -6.83
C ILE A 11 -46.04 -21.42 -7.05
N GLU A 12 -46.62 -20.22 -7.16
CA GLU A 12 -45.87 -18.96 -7.25
C GLU A 12 -44.90 -18.77 -6.08
N ARG A 13 -45.32 -19.12 -4.85
CA ARG A 13 -44.47 -18.97 -3.66
C ARG A 13 -43.29 -19.95 -3.62
N VAL A 14 -43.40 -21.09 -4.30
CA VAL A 14 -42.32 -22.08 -4.41
C VAL A 14 -41.35 -21.67 -5.53
N GLU A 15 -41.87 -21.23 -6.68
CA GLU A 15 -41.04 -20.71 -7.78
C GLU A 15 -40.24 -19.47 -7.34
N GLN A 16 -40.88 -18.51 -6.65
CA GLN A 16 -40.21 -17.33 -6.11
C GLN A 16 -39.06 -17.69 -5.16
N LYS A 17 -39.25 -18.72 -4.35
CA LYS A 17 -38.24 -19.16 -3.36
C LYS A 17 -37.06 -19.86 -4.02
N GLU A 18 -37.30 -20.65 -5.07
CA GLU A 18 -36.24 -21.28 -5.87
C GLU A 18 -35.42 -20.22 -6.63
N GLU A 19 -36.07 -19.18 -7.19
CA GLU A 19 -35.37 -18.06 -7.83
C GLU A 19 -34.51 -17.27 -6.85
N ASP A 20 -35.04 -16.94 -5.66
CA ASP A 20 -34.29 -16.25 -4.60
C ASP A 20 -33.07 -17.08 -4.13
N GLU A 21 -33.21 -18.40 -4.00
CA GLU A 21 -32.11 -19.30 -3.60
C GLU A 21 -31.02 -19.39 -4.69
N GLU A 22 -31.39 -19.43 -5.98
CA GLU A 22 -30.43 -19.37 -7.08
C GLU A 22 -29.68 -18.03 -7.13
N GLU A 23 -30.37 -16.92 -6.90
CA GLU A 23 -29.75 -15.59 -6.89
C GLU A 23 -28.76 -15.45 -5.73
N ILE A 24 -29.13 -15.91 -4.52
CA ILE A 24 -28.23 -15.94 -3.36
C ILE A 24 -26.97 -16.76 -3.67
N GLN A 25 -27.10 -17.94 -4.29
CA GLN A 25 -25.93 -18.77 -4.64
C GLN A 25 -25.01 -18.07 -5.65
N LYS A 26 -25.56 -17.35 -6.63
CA LYS A 26 -24.77 -16.56 -7.60
C LYS A 26 -24.04 -15.41 -6.90
N LEU A 27 -24.71 -14.72 -5.98
CA LEU A 27 -24.12 -13.62 -5.22
C LEU A 27 -23.04 -14.11 -4.24
N GLU A 28 -23.23 -15.23 -3.54
CA GLU A 28 -22.23 -15.83 -2.64
C GLU A 28 -20.97 -16.27 -3.41
N LYS A 29 -21.13 -16.82 -4.62
CA LYS A 29 -19.98 -17.12 -5.50
C LYS A 29 -19.22 -15.86 -5.89
N LYS A 30 -19.94 -14.78 -6.20
CA LYS A 30 -19.34 -13.48 -6.54
C LYS A 30 -18.62 -12.87 -5.34
N GLU A 31 -19.20 -12.96 -4.14
CA GLU A 31 -18.58 -12.52 -2.89
C GLU A 31 -17.25 -13.23 -2.63
N LYS A 32 -17.23 -14.58 -2.65
CA LYS A 32 -16.01 -15.38 -2.46
C LYS A 32 -14.93 -15.06 -3.48
N HIS A 33 -15.31 -14.84 -4.74
CA HIS A 33 -14.38 -14.45 -5.78
C HIS A 33 -13.77 -13.07 -5.51
N LEU A 34 -14.57 -12.10 -5.07
CA LEU A 34 -14.10 -10.76 -4.72
C LEU A 34 -13.17 -10.79 -3.49
N ASP A 35 -13.49 -11.58 -2.45
CA ASP A 35 -12.61 -11.76 -1.29
C ASP A 35 -11.26 -12.38 -1.67
N THR A 36 -11.26 -13.35 -2.58
CA THR A 36 -10.01 -13.96 -3.07
C THR A 36 -9.13 -12.92 -3.79
N ILE A 37 -9.73 -12.00 -4.55
CA ILE A 37 -8.99 -10.92 -5.20
C ILE A 37 -8.43 -9.93 -4.17
N ILE A 38 -9.23 -9.58 -3.15
CA ILE A 38 -8.82 -8.67 -2.07
C ILE A 38 -7.64 -9.25 -1.30
N GLU A 39 -7.71 -10.52 -0.87
CA GLU A 39 -6.59 -11.19 -0.20
C GLU A 39 -5.32 -11.20 -1.05
N GLY A 40 -5.48 -11.42 -2.37
CA GLY A 40 -4.38 -11.36 -3.33
C GLY A 40 -3.75 -9.96 -3.41
N GLN A 41 -4.57 -8.90 -3.38
CA GLN A 41 -4.10 -7.52 -3.37
C GLN A 41 -3.41 -7.16 -2.04
N ASP A 42 -3.94 -7.59 -0.90
CA ASP A 42 -3.33 -7.35 0.43
C ASP A 42 -1.94 -7.97 0.54
N LYS A 43 -1.77 -9.21 0.06
CA LYS A 43 -0.43 -9.84 -0.02
C LYS A 43 0.53 -9.00 -0.85
N ARG A 44 0.09 -8.55 -2.05
CA ARG A 44 0.92 -7.72 -2.93
C ARG A 44 1.26 -6.36 -2.32
N LEU A 45 0.35 -5.76 -1.55
CA LEU A 45 0.60 -4.51 -0.84
C LEU A 45 1.59 -4.72 0.31
N ASN A 46 1.46 -5.80 1.07
CA ASN A 46 2.38 -6.14 2.15
C ASN A 46 3.79 -6.45 1.62
N ASP A 47 3.90 -7.18 0.51
CA ASP A 47 5.18 -7.43 -0.15
C ASP A 47 5.84 -6.13 -0.61
N LEU A 48 5.03 -5.23 -1.20
CA LEU A 48 5.50 -3.94 -1.68
C LEU A 48 5.92 -3.01 -0.54
N GLN A 49 5.19 -3.03 0.58
CA GLN A 49 5.53 -2.32 1.80
C GLN A 49 6.81 -2.86 2.42
N SER A 50 6.98 -4.18 2.48
CA SER A 50 8.19 -4.84 2.96
C SER A 50 9.40 -4.48 2.10
N ALA A 51 9.23 -4.45 0.77
CA ALA A 51 10.26 -3.98 -0.15
C ALA A 51 10.64 -2.51 0.09
N ALA A 52 9.66 -1.63 0.32
CA ALA A 52 9.92 -0.23 0.66
C ALA A 52 10.70 -0.08 1.97
N PHE A 53 10.34 -0.84 3.01
CA PHE A 53 11.08 -0.83 4.28
C PHE A 53 12.51 -1.34 4.12
N ASN A 54 12.71 -2.40 3.34
CA ASN A 54 14.06 -2.88 3.04
C ASN A 54 14.91 -1.80 2.36
N ILE A 55 14.36 -1.10 1.37
CA ILE A 55 15.06 -0.01 0.68
C ILE A 55 15.40 1.11 1.65
N ALA A 56 14.46 1.52 2.51
CA ALA A 56 14.72 2.52 3.55
C ALA A 56 15.85 2.08 4.49
N ASN A 57 15.82 0.83 4.95
CA ASN A 57 16.85 0.28 5.84
C ASN A 57 18.23 0.28 5.16
N TYR A 58 18.32 -0.15 3.90
CA TYR A 58 19.57 -0.10 3.13
C TYR A 58 20.08 1.34 2.99
N TYR A 59 19.21 2.31 2.71
CA TYR A 59 19.59 3.71 2.63
C TYR A 59 20.16 4.23 3.95
N PHE A 60 19.48 3.98 5.07
CA PHE A 60 19.93 4.44 6.39
C PHE A 60 21.28 3.84 6.77
N VAL A 61 21.47 2.55 6.53
CA VAL A 61 22.75 1.88 6.78
C VAL A 61 23.85 2.48 5.90
N PHE A 62 23.61 2.62 4.59
CA PHE A 62 24.62 3.13 3.66
C PHE A 62 25.03 4.57 3.98
N GLN A 63 24.06 5.46 4.23
CA GLN A 63 24.32 6.85 4.57
C GLN A 63 24.92 7.00 5.98
N GLY A 64 24.53 6.14 6.93
CA GLY A 64 25.12 6.08 8.27
C GLY A 64 26.58 5.65 8.26
N VAL A 65 26.95 4.70 7.38
CA VAL A 65 28.36 4.30 7.18
C VAL A 65 29.16 5.46 6.60
N ILE A 66 28.66 6.17 5.59
CA ILE A 66 29.33 7.35 5.04
C ILE A 66 29.51 8.41 6.11
N LEU A 67 28.47 8.70 6.89
CA LEU A 67 28.55 9.65 7.99
C LEU A 67 29.61 9.25 9.03
N THR A 68 29.68 7.97 9.38
CA THR A 68 30.69 7.43 10.32
C THR A 68 32.11 7.59 9.77
N ILE A 69 32.32 7.29 8.48
CA ILE A 69 33.60 7.49 7.79
C ILE A 69 33.98 8.97 7.77
N VAL A 70 33.02 9.87 7.57
CA VAL A 70 33.26 11.32 7.55
C VAL A 70 33.61 11.84 8.95
N CYS A 71 32.88 11.42 9.98
CA CYS A 71 33.14 11.82 11.36
C CYS A 71 34.50 11.32 11.86
N ASN A 72 34.81 10.03 11.61
CA ASN A 72 36.03 9.39 12.14
C ASN A 72 37.25 9.52 11.22
N GLY A 73 37.04 9.65 9.90
CA GLY A 73 38.09 9.73 8.88
C GLY A 73 38.49 11.15 8.51
N SER A 74 37.94 12.18 9.17
CA SER A 74 38.23 13.59 8.92
C SER A 74 39.73 13.96 9.02
N GLN A 75 40.53 13.15 9.70
CA GLN A 75 41.99 13.30 9.82
C GLN A 75 42.79 12.47 8.81
N THR A 76 42.17 11.47 8.16
CA THR A 76 42.85 10.43 7.36
C THR A 76 42.45 10.45 5.88
N LEU A 77 41.33 11.07 5.52
CA LEU A 77 40.81 11.11 4.16
C LEU A 77 41.44 12.24 3.32
N LYS A 78 42.04 11.86 2.20
CA LYS A 78 42.63 12.82 1.24
C LYS A 78 41.55 13.73 0.65
N PRO A 79 41.90 14.98 0.28
CA PRO A 79 40.98 15.91 -0.38
C PRO A 79 40.26 15.35 -1.62
N SER A 80 40.94 14.48 -2.38
CA SER A 80 40.41 13.87 -3.60
C SER A 80 39.30 12.86 -3.36
N ASP A 81 39.36 12.09 -2.27
CA ASP A 81 38.38 11.02 -1.96
C ASP A 81 37.04 11.60 -1.44
N ARG A 82 37.01 12.92 -1.18
CA ARG A 82 35.84 13.66 -0.68
C ARG A 82 34.77 13.84 -1.76
N TRP A 83 35.18 14.12 -3.00
CA TRP A 83 34.26 14.20 -4.13
C TRP A 83 33.60 12.85 -4.42
N PHE A 84 34.31 11.76 -4.18
CA PHE A 84 33.79 10.40 -4.33
C PHE A 84 32.70 10.09 -3.30
N LEU A 85 32.89 10.44 -2.03
CA LEU A 85 31.84 10.27 -1.01
C LEU A 85 30.60 11.13 -1.29
N PHE A 86 30.81 12.35 -1.79
CA PHE A 86 29.73 13.26 -2.19
C PHE A 86 28.90 12.68 -3.34
N THR A 87 29.55 12.19 -4.40
CA THR A 87 28.84 11.58 -5.54
C THR A 87 28.13 10.29 -5.14
N LEU A 88 28.72 9.47 -4.26
CA LEU A 88 28.07 8.29 -3.70
C LEU A 88 26.81 8.63 -2.89
N CYS A 89 26.85 9.68 -2.06
CA CYS A 89 25.68 10.13 -1.31
C CYS A 89 24.55 10.57 -2.24
N ILE A 90 24.86 11.38 -3.27
CA ILE A 90 23.87 11.84 -4.24
C ILE A 90 23.30 10.66 -5.03
N LEU A 91 24.16 9.75 -5.49
CA LEU A 91 23.74 8.57 -6.23
C LEU A 91 22.81 7.68 -5.40
N ALA A 92 23.15 7.46 -4.13
CA ALA A 92 22.30 6.71 -3.21
C ALA A 92 20.94 7.38 -3.03
N VAL A 93 20.89 8.71 -2.82
CA VAL A 93 19.61 9.43 -2.71
C VAL A 93 18.78 9.27 -3.98
N LEU A 94 19.36 9.43 -5.16
CA LEU A 94 18.66 9.33 -6.44
C LEU A 94 18.08 7.92 -6.66
N LEU A 95 18.87 6.87 -6.41
CA LEU A 95 18.42 5.48 -6.56
C LEU A 95 17.28 5.15 -5.60
N ASN A 96 17.39 5.59 -4.34
CA ASN A 96 16.34 5.38 -3.34
C ASN A 96 15.08 6.16 -3.70
N LEU A 97 15.21 7.41 -4.16
CA LEU A 97 14.07 8.23 -4.56
C LEU A 97 13.32 7.61 -5.76
N PHE A 98 14.06 7.10 -6.75
CA PHE A 98 13.47 6.46 -7.92
C PHE A 98 12.75 5.16 -7.57
N ALA A 99 13.34 4.33 -6.70
CA ALA A 99 12.72 3.11 -6.21
C ALA A 99 11.44 3.41 -5.43
N PHE A 100 11.48 4.40 -4.53
CA PHE A 100 10.32 4.87 -3.78
C PHE A 100 9.23 5.42 -4.68
N PHE A 101 9.57 6.17 -5.74
CA PHE A 101 8.59 6.67 -6.69
C PHE A 101 7.87 5.54 -7.42
N LYS A 102 8.61 4.54 -7.91
CA LYS A 102 8.01 3.37 -8.57
C LYS A 102 7.11 2.57 -7.64
N ILE A 103 7.57 2.36 -6.40
CA ILE A 103 6.81 1.65 -5.37
C ILE A 103 5.55 2.42 -5.00
N GLY A 104 5.66 3.73 -4.73
CA GLY A 104 4.53 4.58 -4.40
C GLY A 104 3.47 4.62 -5.48
N ASN A 105 3.87 4.73 -6.75
CA ASN A 105 2.92 4.74 -7.87
C ASN A 105 2.21 3.38 -8.03
N LYS A 106 2.95 2.27 -7.89
CA LYS A 106 2.40 0.91 -7.96
C LYS A 106 1.45 0.65 -6.78
N TYR A 107 1.84 1.05 -5.57
CA TYR A 107 1.01 0.98 -4.38
C TYR A 107 -0.29 1.76 -4.62
N ASN A 108 -0.21 3.01 -5.10
CA ASN A 108 -1.37 3.87 -5.32
C ASN A 108 -2.38 3.25 -6.27
N LYS A 109 -1.90 2.76 -7.41
CA LYS A 109 -2.73 2.08 -8.41
C LYS A 109 -3.42 0.83 -7.85
N THR A 110 -2.67 -0.05 -7.18
CA THR A 110 -3.23 -1.31 -6.66
C THR A 110 -4.25 -1.09 -5.54
N LYS A 111 -4.03 -0.14 -4.64
CA LYS A 111 -5.00 0.16 -3.58
C LYS A 111 -6.27 0.84 -4.12
N ALA A 112 -6.16 1.70 -5.14
CA ALA A 112 -7.33 2.29 -5.78
C ALA A 112 -8.20 1.22 -6.47
N GLU A 113 -7.56 0.24 -7.12
CA GLU A 113 -8.25 -0.92 -7.68
C GLU A 113 -8.89 -1.80 -6.59
N GLN A 114 -8.22 -1.97 -5.45
CA GLN A 114 -8.77 -2.67 -4.29
C GLN A 114 -9.98 -1.97 -3.68
N GLU A 115 -9.96 -0.65 -3.56
CA GLU A 115 -11.08 0.14 -3.01
C GLU A 115 -12.35 -0.01 -3.87
N ASP A 116 -12.21 -0.09 -5.20
CA ASP A 116 -13.33 -0.37 -6.11
C ASP A 116 -13.89 -1.78 -5.90
N ILE A 117 -13.01 -2.78 -5.79
CA ILE A 117 -13.38 -4.18 -5.57
C ILE A 117 -14.05 -4.38 -4.19
N VAL A 118 -13.54 -3.72 -3.14
CA VAL A 118 -14.15 -3.71 -1.81
C VAL A 118 -15.54 -3.08 -1.85
N SER A 119 -15.72 -1.98 -2.60
CA SER A 119 -17.02 -1.35 -2.81
C SER A 119 -18.01 -2.31 -3.50
N GLN A 120 -17.57 -2.98 -4.56
CA GLN A 120 -18.38 -3.98 -5.26
C GLN A 120 -18.74 -5.16 -4.36
N ARG A 121 -17.81 -5.66 -3.54
CA ARG A 121 -18.08 -6.71 -2.56
C ARG A 121 -19.13 -6.25 -1.55
N ASN A 122 -18.99 -5.02 -1.05
CA ASN A 122 -19.93 -4.49 -0.07
C ASN A 122 -21.36 -4.37 -0.64
N GLN A 123 -21.51 -4.01 -1.91
CA GLN A 123 -22.81 -4.00 -2.59
C GLN A 123 -23.38 -5.41 -2.73
N VAL A 124 -22.57 -6.39 -3.14
CA VAL A 124 -22.98 -7.81 -3.23
C VAL A 124 -23.43 -8.32 -1.86
N TYR A 125 -22.67 -8.04 -0.82
CA TYR A 125 -22.99 -8.40 0.55
C TYR A 125 -24.31 -7.78 1.05
N GLN A 126 -24.54 -6.50 0.76
CA GLN A 126 -25.81 -5.84 1.07
C GLN A 126 -27.00 -6.44 0.32
N ASN A 127 -26.82 -6.85 -0.94
CA ASN A 127 -27.87 -7.51 -1.70
C ASN A 127 -28.21 -8.88 -1.10
N ILE A 128 -27.21 -9.70 -0.75
CA ILE A 128 -27.43 -10.98 -0.06
C ILE A 128 -28.17 -10.77 1.27
N GLN A 129 -27.79 -9.77 2.07
CA GLN A 129 -28.47 -9.46 3.34
C GLN A 129 -29.93 -9.06 3.14
N LYS A 130 -30.23 -8.24 2.12
CA LYS A 130 -31.62 -7.85 1.79
C LYS A 130 -32.46 -9.06 1.41
N LEU A 131 -31.93 -9.96 0.56
CA LEU A 131 -32.62 -11.20 0.21
C LEU A 131 -32.79 -12.13 1.42
N ARG A 132 -31.79 -12.21 2.31
CA ARG A 132 -31.82 -13.07 3.50
C ARG A 132 -32.61 -12.47 4.68
N ARG A 133 -33.01 -11.19 4.62
CA ARG A 133 -33.56 -10.42 5.76
C ARG A 133 -32.67 -10.49 7.02
N ASP A 134 -31.36 -10.50 6.82
CA ASP A 134 -30.37 -10.42 7.89
C ASP A 134 -30.00 -8.95 8.10
N ASP A 135 -30.03 -8.49 9.36
CA ASP A 135 -29.76 -7.09 9.73
C ASP A 135 -28.38 -7.02 10.43
N LYS A 136 -27.30 -7.08 9.65
CA LYS A 136 -25.93 -6.87 10.17
C LYS A 136 -25.35 -5.55 9.68
N PRO A 137 -24.72 -4.78 10.59
CA PRO A 137 -24.18 -3.48 10.25
C PRO A 137 -23.10 -3.61 9.18
N THR A 138 -23.30 -2.90 8.07
CA THR A 138 -22.34 -2.81 6.98
C THR A 138 -21.14 -1.94 7.41
N GLU A 139 -19.93 -2.47 7.29
CA GLU A 139 -18.71 -1.72 7.59
C GLU A 139 -18.49 -0.60 6.57
N LYS A 140 -18.21 0.60 7.09
CA LYS A 140 -18.28 1.87 6.35
C LYS A 140 -17.10 2.10 5.40
N PHE A 141 -17.46 2.60 4.22
CA PHE A 141 -16.66 3.30 3.22
C PHE A 141 -15.54 4.20 3.80
N ILE A 142 -14.27 3.91 3.47
CA ILE A 142 -13.11 4.79 3.76
C ILE A 142 -12.34 5.05 2.46
N ASN A 143 -12.87 5.88 1.56
CA ASN A 143 -12.29 5.93 0.20
C ASN A 143 -11.57 7.24 -0.16
N HIS A 144 -11.85 8.39 0.46
CA HIS A 144 -11.18 9.66 0.04
C HIS A 144 -10.06 10.15 0.96
N PHE A 145 -10.09 9.78 2.24
CA PHE A 145 -9.12 10.27 3.22
C PHE A 145 -7.77 9.54 3.12
N GLU A 146 -7.81 8.26 2.77
CA GLU A 146 -6.64 7.38 2.67
C GLU A 146 -5.74 7.74 1.49
N GLN A 147 -6.31 8.12 0.34
CA GLN A 147 -5.51 8.50 -0.83
C GLN A 147 -4.69 9.77 -0.60
N ARG A 148 -5.27 10.76 0.09
CA ARG A 148 -4.58 12.02 0.45
C ARG A 148 -3.47 11.78 1.48
N LYS A 149 -3.73 10.93 2.48
CA LYS A 149 -2.71 10.52 3.46
C LYS A 149 -1.50 9.88 2.78
N ARG A 150 -1.71 8.98 1.80
CA ARG A 150 -0.61 8.27 1.14
C ARG A 150 0.34 9.19 0.38
N ASN A 151 -0.18 10.20 -0.31
CA ASN A 151 0.65 11.22 -0.94
C ASN A 151 1.40 12.07 0.10
N ILE A 152 0.77 12.39 1.22
CA ILE A 152 1.43 13.09 2.33
C ILE A 152 2.57 12.22 2.91
N TYR A 153 2.34 10.93 3.14
CA TYR A 153 3.36 10.01 3.63
C TYR A 153 4.54 9.87 2.66
N LEU A 154 4.27 9.77 1.35
CA LEU A 154 5.33 9.79 0.33
C LEU A 154 6.13 11.10 0.38
N GLY A 155 5.44 12.25 0.48
CA GLY A 155 6.08 13.55 0.61
C GLY A 155 6.95 13.66 1.87
N LEU A 156 6.45 13.19 3.02
CA LEU A 156 7.20 13.15 4.28
C LEU A 156 8.44 12.27 4.17
N PHE A 157 8.34 11.10 3.52
CA PHE A 157 9.50 10.23 3.29
C PHE A 157 10.56 10.87 2.40
N ILE A 158 10.15 11.57 1.33
CA ILE A 158 11.06 12.31 0.46
C ILE A 158 11.78 13.41 1.25
N ILE A 159 11.03 14.19 2.05
CA ILE A 159 11.61 15.23 2.91
C ILE A 159 12.59 14.62 3.91
N PHE A 160 12.26 13.48 4.50
CA PHE A 160 13.11 12.79 5.47
C PHE A 160 14.43 12.30 4.84
N PHE A 161 14.36 11.67 3.66
CA PHE A 161 15.56 11.24 2.92
C PHE A 161 16.42 12.41 2.47
N LEU A 162 15.80 13.48 1.96
CA LEU A 162 16.53 14.70 1.59
C LEU A 162 17.15 15.38 2.82
N GLY A 163 16.43 15.45 3.93
CA GLY A 163 16.93 16.00 5.19
C GLY A 163 18.13 15.23 5.71
N PHE A 164 18.07 13.89 5.71
CA PHE A 164 19.20 13.06 6.10
C PHE A 164 20.40 13.24 5.17
N ALA A 165 20.16 13.30 3.86
CA ALA A 165 21.21 13.61 2.88
C ALA A 165 21.87 14.96 3.16
N VAL A 166 21.09 16.02 3.43
CA VAL A 166 21.61 17.35 3.79
C VAL A 166 22.46 17.28 5.05
N VAL A 167 22.05 16.53 6.08
CA VAL A 167 22.86 16.35 7.30
C VAL A 167 24.20 15.69 6.98
N VAL A 168 24.20 14.64 6.16
CA VAL A 168 25.45 13.99 5.73
C VAL A 168 26.32 14.94 4.90
N LEU A 169 25.72 15.71 3.99
CA LEU A 169 26.43 16.69 3.16
C LEU A 169 27.02 17.84 3.98
N VAL A 170 26.28 18.35 4.97
CA VAL A 170 26.76 19.38 5.90
C VAL A 170 27.84 18.80 6.82
N GLY A 171 27.70 17.54 7.25
CA GLY A 171 28.73 16.81 7.98
C GLY A 171 30.02 16.72 7.16
N CYS A 172 29.92 16.31 5.89
CA CYS A 172 31.02 16.34 4.94
C CYS A 172 31.62 17.76 4.88
N TRP A 173 30.82 18.80 4.63
CA TRP A 173 31.35 20.16 4.47
C TRP A 173 32.01 20.73 5.74
N LYS A 174 31.37 20.57 6.90
CA LYS A 174 31.78 21.19 8.17
C LYS A 174 32.99 20.52 8.80
N PHE A 175 33.06 19.19 8.80
CA PHE A 175 34.25 18.47 9.27
C PHE A 175 35.42 18.64 8.30
N LEU A 176 35.17 18.87 7.00
CA LEU A 176 36.19 19.18 6.00
C LEU A 176 36.76 20.60 6.13
N GLY A 177 35.92 21.61 6.44
CA GLY A 177 36.33 23.02 6.50
C GLY A 177 37.22 23.38 7.70
N ASN A 178 37.18 22.58 8.76
CA ASN A 178 37.91 22.86 10.00
C ASN A 178 39.35 22.30 10.02
N GLN A 179 39.81 21.67 8.92
CA GLN A 179 41.16 21.10 8.77
C GLN A 179 42.10 21.95 7.86
N ILE A 180 41.67 23.16 7.45
CA ILE A 180 42.48 24.12 6.66
C ILE A 180 42.97 25.26 7.59
N LYS A 181 43.41 24.95 8.80
CA LYS A 181 44.11 25.89 9.68
C LYS A 181 45.43 25.29 10.15
#